data_AF-A0A378X2A1-F1
#
_entry.id   AF-A0A378X2A1-F1
#
_cell.length_a   1.000
_cell.length_b   1.000
_cell.length_c   1.000
_cell.angle_alpha   90.00
_cell.angle_beta   90.00
_cell.angle_gamma   90.00
#
_symmetry.space_group_name_H-M   'P 1'
#
loop_
_entity.id
_entity.type
_entity.pdbx_description
1 polymer ?
#
loop_
_entity_poly.entity_id
_entity_poly.type
_entity_poly.pdbx_seq_one_letter_code
_entity_poly.pdbx_strand_id
1 'polypeptide(L)'
;MDCFTFLDYVEALSRTADRNRFEANLIDTRYAEAQVDYTHRKHFFTDWARVADVAATDMTALLSPAAITVPKHLNARADGGVYLPGIPVVDRNITYIRSAAVDQGVINGLRTGDYIGAYADQPGLDVTHVGILVMTPSGPVFRNASSLATNNKVVDTPLGEYVQTVPGIVVLRPRSA
;
A
#
# COMPACT_ATOMS: atom_id res chain seq x y z
N MET A 1 6.36 13.66 6.83
CA MET A 1 6.22 12.43 6.03
C MET A 1 5.00 11.70 6.56
N ASP A 2 4.06 11.38 5.69
CA ASP A 2 2.93 10.49 5.95
C ASP A 2 3.27 9.05 5.50
N CYS A 3 2.32 8.12 5.64
CA CYS A 3 2.53 6.71 5.29
C CYS A 3 2.80 6.47 3.80
N PHE A 4 2.14 7.21 2.89
CA PHE A 4 2.35 7.06 1.45
C PHE A 4 3.71 7.63 1.03
N THR A 5 4.03 8.85 1.46
CA THR A 5 5.32 9.48 1.19
C THR A 5 6.49 8.68 1.75
N PHE A 6 6.29 7.96 2.87
CA PHE A 6 7.27 7.00 3.37
C PHE A 6 7.51 5.86 2.39
N LEU A 7 6.45 5.23 1.88
CA LEU A 7 6.57 4.17 0.88
C LEU A 7 7.16 4.69 -0.43
N ASP A 8 6.73 5.86 -0.91
CA ASP A 8 7.28 6.52 -2.11
C ASP A 8 8.81 6.63 -2.01
N TYR A 9 9.32 7.10 -0.87
CA TYR A 9 10.77 7.26 -0.67
C TYR A 9 11.49 5.94 -0.54
N VAL A 10 10.95 4.99 0.24
CA VAL A 10 11.59 3.67 0.39
C VAL A 10 11.67 2.96 -0.96
N GLU A 11 10.60 3.01 -1.76
CA GLU A 11 10.60 2.35 -3.06
C GLU A 11 11.53 3.04 -4.06
N ALA A 12 11.50 4.37 -4.13
CA ALA A 12 12.40 5.11 -4.99
C ALA A 12 13.87 4.79 -4.66
N LEU A 13 14.23 4.83 -3.36
CA LEU A 13 15.57 4.52 -2.88
C LEU A 13 15.95 3.05 -3.10
N SER A 14 15.02 2.10 -2.94
CA SER A 14 15.29 0.66 -3.14
C SER A 14 15.78 0.36 -4.56
N ARG A 15 15.34 1.16 -5.53
CA ARG A 15 15.68 1.06 -6.96
C ARG A 15 16.85 1.95 -7.37
N THR A 16 17.38 2.79 -6.48
CA THR A 16 18.41 3.77 -6.81
C THR A 16 19.80 3.21 -6.53
N ALA A 17 20.51 2.79 -7.58
CA ALA A 17 21.94 2.45 -7.50
C ALA A 17 22.87 3.67 -7.66
N ASP A 18 22.39 4.73 -8.32
CA ASP A 18 23.10 6.01 -8.51
C ASP A 18 22.27 7.13 -7.89
N ARG A 19 22.85 7.89 -6.96
CA ARG A 19 22.20 9.03 -6.29
C ARG A 19 21.53 10.00 -7.27
N ASN A 20 22.11 10.21 -8.45
CA ASN A 20 21.55 11.13 -9.45
C ASN A 20 20.25 10.60 -10.09
N ARG A 21 19.94 9.31 -9.93
CA ARG A 21 18.71 8.67 -10.41
C ARG A 21 17.58 8.71 -9.40
N PHE A 22 17.82 9.16 -8.16
CA PHE A 22 16.81 9.15 -7.11
C PHE A 22 15.56 9.96 -7.49
N GLU A 23 15.73 11.17 -8.02
CA GLU A 23 14.60 12.02 -8.39
C GLU A 23 13.75 11.39 -9.50
N ALA A 24 14.40 10.84 -10.53
CA ALA A 24 13.71 10.14 -11.60
C ALA A 24 12.94 8.91 -11.07
N ASN A 25 13.58 8.08 -10.24
CA ASN A 25 12.91 6.92 -9.63
C ASN A 25 11.73 7.34 -8.74
N LEU A 26 11.84 8.46 -8.03
CA LEU A 26 10.76 9.00 -7.21
C LEU A 26 9.60 9.49 -8.09
N ILE A 27 9.88 10.11 -9.24
CA ILE A 27 8.85 10.50 -10.21
C ILE A 27 8.14 9.25 -10.74
N ASP A 28 8.87 8.24 -11.21
CA ASP A 28 8.31 6.99 -11.75
C ASP A 28 7.48 6.22 -10.70
N THR A 29 7.90 6.30 -9.44
CA THR A 29 7.18 5.68 -8.31
C THR A 29 5.84 6.39 -8.09
N ARG A 30 5.84 7.74 -8.07
CA ARG A 30 4.70 8.56 -7.65
C ARG A 30 3.70 8.88 -8.74
N TYR A 31 4.15 8.96 -9.98
CA TYR A 31 3.35 9.47 -11.10
C TYR A 31 3.28 8.43 -12.21
N ALA A 32 2.11 8.32 -12.82
CA ALA A 32 1.90 7.55 -14.03
C ALA A 32 2.59 8.24 -15.21
N GLU A 33 3.25 7.46 -16.06
CA GLU A 33 3.93 7.90 -17.27
C GLU A 33 5.02 8.96 -17.00
N ALA A 34 5.55 8.97 -15.78
CA ALA A 34 6.48 9.98 -15.26
C ALA A 34 5.97 11.44 -15.40
N GLN A 35 4.66 11.66 -15.54
CA GLN A 35 4.07 13.00 -15.70
C GLN A 35 3.77 13.64 -14.34
N VAL A 36 4.50 14.70 -14.00
CA VAL A 36 4.39 15.37 -12.69
C VAL A 36 3.22 16.35 -12.68
N ASP A 37 2.02 15.83 -12.42
CA ASP A 37 0.83 16.63 -12.11
C ASP A 37 -0.13 15.89 -11.19
N TYR A 38 -1.17 16.61 -10.77
CA TYR A 38 -2.14 16.09 -9.81
C TYR A 38 -2.93 14.89 -10.35
N THR A 39 -3.27 14.86 -11.64
CA THR A 39 -4.09 13.81 -12.25
C THR A 39 -3.32 12.53 -12.54
N HIS A 40 -2.00 12.62 -12.76
CA HIS A 40 -1.13 11.47 -12.97
C HIS A 40 -0.53 10.90 -11.68
N ARG A 41 -0.68 11.58 -10.54
CA ARG A 41 -0.22 11.03 -9.26
C ARG A 41 -1.00 9.75 -8.91
N LYS A 42 -0.29 8.71 -8.49
CA LYS A 42 -0.85 7.47 -7.95
C LYS A 42 -1.40 7.76 -6.54
N HIS A 43 -2.71 7.98 -6.44
CA HIS A 43 -3.38 8.41 -5.21
C HIS A 43 -3.89 7.26 -4.36
N PHE A 44 -4.22 6.13 -5.00
CA PHE A 44 -4.71 4.92 -4.36
C PHE A 44 -3.57 3.90 -4.25
N PHE A 45 -3.54 3.13 -3.17
CA PHE A 45 -2.43 2.19 -2.92
C PHE A 45 -2.32 1.16 -4.04
N THR A 46 -3.45 0.69 -4.53
CA THR A 46 -3.56 -0.24 -5.64
C THR A 46 -3.18 0.36 -6.99
N ASP A 47 -3.02 1.68 -7.13
CA ASP A 47 -2.49 2.28 -8.37
C ASP A 47 -1.09 1.75 -8.67
N TRP A 48 -0.28 1.46 -7.65
CA TRP A 48 1.06 0.88 -7.80
C TRP A 48 1.07 -0.48 -8.52
N ALA A 49 -0.08 -1.16 -8.56
CA ALA A 49 -0.25 -2.45 -9.24
C ALA A 49 -1.13 -2.38 -10.50
N ARG A 50 -1.77 -1.23 -10.78
CA ARG A 50 -2.86 -1.13 -11.77
C ARG A 50 -2.72 0.00 -12.78
N VAL A 51 -1.96 1.03 -12.46
CA VAL A 51 -1.71 2.18 -13.35
C VAL A 51 -0.37 2.00 -14.06
N ALA A 52 -0.13 2.78 -15.13
CA ALA A 52 1.15 2.83 -15.84
C ALA A 52 2.34 2.94 -14.87
N ASP A 53 3.49 2.40 -15.30
CA ASP A 53 4.69 2.25 -14.47
C ASP A 53 4.42 1.47 -13.19
N VAL A 54 3.92 0.24 -13.38
CA VAL A 54 3.60 -0.70 -12.31
C VAL A 54 4.82 -0.91 -11.40
N ALA A 55 4.70 -0.41 -10.17
CA ALA A 55 5.74 -0.50 -9.16
C ALA A 55 5.69 -1.83 -8.41
N ALA A 56 4.51 -2.41 -8.23
CA ALA A 56 4.35 -3.61 -7.40
C ALA A 56 3.35 -4.60 -7.99
N THR A 57 3.51 -5.87 -7.63
CA THR A 57 2.57 -6.94 -7.95
C THR A 57 1.62 -7.14 -6.78
N ASP A 58 0.31 -7.23 -7.04
CA ASP A 58 -0.68 -7.59 -6.02
C ASP A 58 -0.57 -9.09 -5.68
N MET A 59 -0.11 -9.39 -4.47
CA MET A 59 0.11 -10.75 -3.97
C MET A 59 -1.10 -11.29 -3.21
N THR A 60 -2.11 -10.46 -2.94
CA THR A 60 -3.11 -10.72 -1.91
C THR A 60 -3.90 -12.00 -2.16
N ALA A 61 -4.34 -12.22 -3.40
CA ALA A 61 -5.07 -13.44 -3.79
C ALA A 61 -4.20 -14.70 -3.73
N LEU A 62 -2.88 -14.57 -3.89
CA LEU A 62 -1.93 -15.68 -3.91
C LEU A 62 -1.54 -16.13 -2.50
N LEU A 63 -1.69 -15.25 -1.51
CA LEU A 63 -1.30 -15.51 -0.12
C LEU A 63 -2.35 -16.31 0.66
N SER A 64 -3.61 -16.28 0.25
CA SER A 64 -4.67 -17.03 0.93
C SER A 64 -5.84 -17.34 0.01
N PRO A 65 -6.37 -18.58 0.01
CA PRO A 65 -7.64 -18.89 -0.64
C PRO A 65 -8.83 -18.22 0.06
N ALA A 66 -8.65 -17.70 1.29
CA ALA A 66 -9.66 -16.94 2.02
C ALA A 66 -9.68 -15.44 1.65
N ALA A 67 -8.87 -15.01 0.68
CA ALA A 67 -8.93 -13.65 0.16
C ALA A 67 -10.30 -13.34 -0.46
N ILE A 68 -10.78 -12.13 -0.22
CA ILE A 68 -12.09 -11.64 -0.69
C ILE A 68 -11.85 -10.51 -1.67
N THR A 69 -12.56 -10.53 -2.80
CA THR A 69 -12.54 -9.45 -3.79
C THR A 69 -13.85 -8.69 -3.76
N VAL A 70 -13.76 -7.36 -3.61
CA VAL A 70 -14.90 -6.45 -3.58
C VAL A 70 -14.74 -5.40 -4.68
N PRO A 71 -15.75 -5.18 -5.54
CA PRO A 71 -15.73 -4.07 -6.49
C PRO A 71 -15.90 -2.74 -5.75
N LYS A 72 -15.10 -1.73 -6.12
CA LYS A 72 -15.16 -0.38 -5.57
C LYS A 72 -15.13 0.67 -6.67
N HIS A 73 -15.86 1.76 -6.43
CA HIS A 73 -15.77 3.00 -7.20
C HIS A 73 -14.77 3.93 -6.51
N LEU A 74 -13.47 3.75 -6.75
CA LEU A 74 -12.43 4.54 -6.09
C LEU A 74 -12.65 6.03 -6.34
N ASN A 75 -12.33 6.85 -5.34
CA ASN A 75 -12.63 8.28 -5.23
C ASN A 75 -14.08 8.64 -4.89
N ALA A 76 -15.08 7.78 -5.12
CA ALA A 76 -16.48 8.10 -4.85
C ALA A 76 -16.84 7.94 -3.35
N ARG A 77 -17.35 9.01 -2.73
CA ARG A 77 -17.84 8.98 -1.35
C ARG A 77 -19.29 8.53 -1.27
N ALA A 78 -19.71 8.06 -0.10
CA ALA A 78 -21.09 7.65 0.15
C ALA A 78 -22.10 8.81 0.02
N ASP A 79 -21.66 10.06 0.22
CA ASP A 79 -22.50 11.26 0.15
C ASP A 79 -22.69 11.80 -1.29
N GLY A 80 -22.22 11.07 -2.30
CA GLY A 80 -22.26 11.48 -3.71
C GLY A 80 -21.13 12.43 -4.13
N GLY A 81 -20.26 12.82 -3.20
CA GLY A 81 -19.06 13.59 -3.50
C GLY A 81 -17.86 12.72 -3.88
N VAL A 82 -16.70 13.37 -4.03
CA VAL A 82 -15.41 12.70 -4.24
C VAL A 82 -14.43 13.05 -3.13
N TYR A 83 -13.47 12.17 -2.84
CA TYR A 83 -12.38 12.48 -1.90
C TYR A 83 -11.35 13.45 -2.50
N LEU A 84 -11.09 13.30 -3.80
CA LEU A 84 -10.05 14.01 -4.55
C LEU A 84 -10.70 14.75 -5.73
N PRO A 85 -11.02 16.06 -5.58
CA PRO A 85 -11.58 16.86 -6.66
C PRO A 85 -10.65 16.91 -7.87
N GLY A 86 -11.17 16.63 -9.06
CA GLY A 86 -10.39 16.60 -10.31
C GLY A 86 -9.77 15.25 -10.65
N ILE A 87 -9.82 14.27 -9.75
CA ILE A 87 -9.48 12.87 -10.04
C ILE A 87 -10.75 12.12 -10.46
N PRO A 88 -10.73 11.33 -11.55
CA PRO A 88 -11.90 10.56 -11.96
C PRO A 88 -12.25 9.48 -10.93
N VAL A 89 -13.52 9.08 -10.91
CA VAL A 89 -13.95 7.86 -10.23
C VAL A 89 -13.53 6.67 -11.08
N VAL A 90 -12.92 5.66 -10.46
CA VAL A 90 -12.38 4.49 -11.17
C VAL A 90 -12.91 3.21 -10.56
N ASP A 91 -13.48 2.34 -11.40
CA ASP A 91 -13.90 1.01 -10.98
C ASP A 91 -12.68 0.12 -10.73
N ARG A 92 -12.61 -0.48 -9.54
CA ARG A 92 -11.53 -1.38 -9.18
C ARG A 92 -11.99 -2.51 -8.27
N ASN A 93 -11.59 -3.72 -8.63
CA ASN A 93 -11.68 -4.87 -7.75
C ASN A 93 -10.55 -4.81 -6.72
N ILE A 94 -10.90 -4.70 -5.44
CA ILE A 94 -9.97 -4.71 -4.32
C ILE A 94 -10.00 -6.08 -3.68
N THR A 95 -8.87 -6.79 -3.72
CA THR A 95 -8.70 -8.07 -3.06
C THR A 95 -7.99 -7.87 -1.73
N TYR A 96 -8.54 -8.42 -0.65
CA TYR A 96 -7.98 -8.32 0.70
C TYR A 96 -8.13 -9.62 1.47
N ILE A 97 -7.26 -9.83 2.47
CA ILE A 97 -7.37 -10.93 3.43
C ILE A 97 -7.92 -10.33 4.73
N ARG A 98 -9.08 -10.80 5.19
CA ARG A 98 -9.63 -10.38 6.49
C ARG A 98 -8.64 -10.68 7.61
N SER A 99 -8.54 -9.82 8.60
CA SER A 99 -7.56 -9.97 9.69
C SER A 99 -7.69 -11.30 10.43
N ALA A 100 -8.92 -11.78 10.64
CA ALA A 100 -9.19 -13.09 11.25
C ALA A 100 -8.72 -14.29 10.39
N ALA A 101 -8.44 -14.09 9.10
CA ALA A 101 -7.95 -15.09 8.18
C ALA A 101 -6.44 -14.96 7.87
N VAL A 102 -5.74 -14.03 8.52
CA VAL A 102 -4.28 -13.92 8.45
C VAL A 102 -3.68 -14.94 9.41
N ASP A 103 -3.41 -16.14 8.90
CA ASP A 103 -2.81 -17.25 9.64
C ASP A 103 -1.31 -17.39 9.36
N GLN A 104 -0.68 -18.42 9.92
CA GLN A 104 0.74 -18.70 9.71
C GLN A 104 1.07 -19.00 8.23
N GLY A 105 0.12 -19.55 7.47
CA GLY A 105 0.29 -19.78 6.03
C GLY A 105 0.43 -18.47 5.27
N VAL A 106 -0.42 -17.49 5.57
CA VAL A 106 -0.31 -16.12 5.04
C VAL A 106 1.04 -15.52 5.43
N ILE A 107 1.40 -15.55 6.71
CA ILE A 107 2.65 -14.97 7.21
C ILE A 107 3.88 -15.58 6.52
N ASN A 108 3.90 -16.89 6.31
CA ASN A 108 4.99 -17.60 5.63
C ASN A 108 5.11 -17.22 4.14
N GLY A 109 4.03 -16.77 3.50
CA GLY A 109 4.05 -16.29 2.12
C GLY A 109 4.58 -14.87 1.96
N LEU A 110 4.59 -14.10 3.05
CA LEU A 110 5.09 -12.73 3.08
C LEU A 110 6.62 -12.68 3.10
N ARG A 111 7.18 -11.55 2.66
CA ARG A 111 8.63 -11.31 2.58
C ARG A 111 8.98 -9.90 3.05
N THR A 112 10.18 -9.72 3.60
CA THR A 112 10.72 -8.38 3.85
C THR A 112 10.64 -7.55 2.57
N GLY A 113 10.09 -6.35 2.67
CA GLY A 113 9.86 -5.44 1.54
C GLY A 113 8.44 -5.50 0.96
N ASP A 114 7.61 -6.47 1.35
CA ASP A 114 6.19 -6.43 0.99
C ASP A 114 5.52 -5.19 1.60
N TYR A 115 4.75 -4.48 0.79
CA TYR A 115 3.90 -3.39 1.24
C TYR A 115 2.58 -3.93 1.73
N ILE A 116 2.19 -3.49 2.91
CA ILE A 116 0.93 -3.87 3.54
C ILE A 116 0.05 -2.63 3.63
N GLY A 117 -1.13 -2.71 3.04
CA GLY A 117 -2.19 -1.73 3.18
C GLY A 117 -3.31 -2.24 4.08
N ALA A 118 -3.76 -1.41 5.03
CA ALA A 118 -4.93 -1.68 5.83
C ALA A 118 -6.19 -1.48 4.98
N TYR A 119 -6.91 -2.56 4.67
CA TYR A 119 -8.12 -2.50 3.85
C TYR A 119 -9.13 -1.50 4.44
N ALA A 120 -9.64 -0.62 3.58
CA ALA A 120 -10.69 0.32 3.94
C ALA A 120 -12.06 -0.34 3.70
N ASP A 121 -12.98 -0.32 4.67
CA ASP A 121 -14.38 -0.70 4.42
C ASP A 121 -15.17 0.44 3.76
N GLN A 122 -14.66 1.67 3.86
CA GLN A 122 -15.31 2.87 3.36
C GLN A 122 -15.46 2.82 1.81
N PRO A 123 -16.58 3.32 1.27
CA PRO A 123 -16.73 3.55 -0.16
C PRO A 123 -15.63 4.44 -0.70
N GLY A 124 -15.15 4.13 -1.90
CA GLY A 124 -14.19 4.94 -2.66
C GLY A 124 -12.75 4.94 -2.18
N LEU A 125 -12.41 4.17 -1.14
CA LEU A 125 -11.04 3.97 -0.69
C LEU A 125 -10.64 2.50 -0.84
N ASP A 126 -9.38 2.23 -1.19
CA ASP A 126 -8.83 0.88 -1.18
C ASP A 126 -8.19 0.54 0.18
N VAL A 127 -7.37 1.44 0.71
CA VAL A 127 -6.73 1.30 2.02
C VAL A 127 -6.78 2.60 2.82
N THR A 128 -6.72 2.50 4.15
CA THR A 128 -6.67 3.66 5.05
C THR A 128 -5.26 4.01 5.51
N HIS A 129 -4.34 3.04 5.49
CA HIS A 129 -2.97 3.20 5.96
C HIS A 129 -2.06 2.18 5.30
N VAL A 130 -0.78 2.51 5.19
CA VAL A 130 0.22 1.67 4.53
C VAL A 130 1.53 1.61 5.30
N GLY A 131 2.31 0.57 5.04
CA GLY A 131 3.62 0.33 5.63
C GLY A 131 4.32 -0.83 4.93
N ILE A 132 5.46 -1.23 5.49
CA ILE A 132 6.35 -2.22 4.91
C ILE A 132 6.53 -3.35 5.91
N LEU A 133 6.46 -4.59 5.43
CA LEU A 133 6.82 -5.74 6.22
C LEU A 133 8.34 -5.85 6.36
N VAL A 134 8.80 -6.07 7.59
CA VAL A 134 10.19 -6.40 7.87
C VAL A 134 10.24 -7.67 8.72
N MET A 135 10.90 -8.71 8.22
CA MET A 135 11.21 -9.89 9.02
C MET A 135 12.38 -9.56 9.96
N THR A 136 12.17 -9.72 11.27
CA THR A 136 13.19 -9.48 12.30
C THR A 136 13.47 -10.77 13.09
N PRO A 137 14.57 -10.87 13.86
CA PRO A 137 14.82 -12.01 14.73
C PRO A 137 13.72 -12.26 15.77
N SER A 138 12.98 -11.21 16.17
CA SER A 138 11.84 -11.29 17.09
C SER A 138 10.50 -11.56 16.41
N GLY A 139 10.49 -11.72 15.08
CA GLY A 139 9.28 -11.96 14.29
C GLY A 139 8.99 -10.86 13.25
N PRO A 140 7.95 -11.02 12.43
CA PRO A 140 7.55 -10.01 11.45
C PRO A 140 7.02 -8.75 12.12
N VAL A 141 7.47 -7.58 11.65
CA VAL A 141 6.96 -6.27 12.07
C VAL A 141 6.41 -5.50 10.88
N PHE A 142 5.34 -4.75 11.14
CA PHE A 142 4.83 -3.71 10.26
C PHE A 142 5.54 -2.39 10.57
N ARG A 143 6.35 -1.92 9.63
CA ARG A 143 7.07 -0.65 9.70
C ARG A 143 6.30 0.44 8.97
N ASN A 144 5.91 1.50 9.66
CA ASN A 144 5.14 2.58 9.05
C ASN A 144 5.46 3.94 9.64
N ALA A 145 5.20 5.00 8.87
CA ALA A 145 5.12 6.35 9.41
C ALA A 145 3.82 6.48 10.22
N SER A 146 3.92 6.68 11.54
CA SER A 146 2.76 6.81 12.42
C SER A 146 2.46 8.28 12.70
N SER A 147 1.22 8.69 12.42
CA SER A 147 0.69 10.02 12.74
C SER A 147 0.12 10.13 14.16
N LEU A 148 0.14 9.04 14.94
CA LEU A 148 -0.24 9.09 16.35
C LEU A 148 0.69 10.06 17.07
N ALA A 149 0.13 10.97 17.87
CA ALA A 149 0.87 12.04 18.54
C ALA A 149 2.02 11.51 19.42
N THR A 150 1.87 10.29 19.96
CA THR A 150 2.89 9.59 20.76
C THR A 150 4.08 9.10 19.94
N ASN A 151 3.92 8.94 18.63
CA ASN A 151 4.93 8.43 17.71
C ASN A 151 5.54 9.54 16.86
N ASN A 152 4.73 10.19 16.00
CA ASN A 152 5.17 11.18 15.00
C ASN A 152 6.49 10.80 14.27
N LYS A 153 6.68 9.51 14.03
CA LYS A 153 7.92 8.92 13.49
C LYS A 153 7.64 7.58 12.83
N VAL A 154 8.66 7.03 12.17
CA VAL A 154 8.63 5.63 11.71
C VAL A 154 8.75 4.72 12.92
N VAL A 155 7.83 3.77 13.04
CA VAL A 155 7.78 2.80 14.14
C VAL A 155 7.65 1.39 13.58
N ASP A 156 8.09 0.42 14.38
CA ASP A 156 7.86 -1.00 14.15
C ASP A 156 6.81 -1.50 15.13
N THR A 157 5.76 -2.11 14.61
CA THR A 157 4.72 -2.80 15.41
C THR A 157 4.75 -4.29 15.05
N PRO A 158 4.69 -5.23 16.00
CA PRO A 158 4.53 -6.64 15.67
C PRO A 158 3.37 -6.85 14.68
N LEU A 159 3.60 -7.57 13.58
CA LEU A 159 2.62 -7.68 12.49
C LEU A 159 1.28 -8.23 13.00
N GLY A 160 1.34 -9.26 13.85
CA GLY A 160 0.13 -9.88 14.41
C GLY A 160 -0.71 -8.92 15.24
N GLU A 161 -0.07 -8.05 16.03
CA GLU A 161 -0.76 -7.01 16.80
C GLU A 161 -1.41 -5.99 15.88
N TYR A 162 -0.66 -5.51 14.87
CA TYR A 162 -1.17 -4.54 13.91
C TYR A 162 -2.38 -5.07 13.13
N VAL A 163 -2.30 -6.31 12.61
CA VAL A 163 -3.37 -6.93 11.81
C VAL A 163 -4.67 -7.01 12.61
N GLN A 164 -4.62 -7.26 13.91
CA GLN A 164 -5.83 -7.29 14.77
C GLN A 164 -6.53 -5.94 14.90
N THR A 165 -5.86 -4.83 14.57
CA THR A 165 -6.43 -3.47 14.66
C THR A 165 -7.12 -2.99 13.39
N VAL A 166 -7.00 -3.73 12.29
CA VAL A 166 -7.55 -3.34 10.97
C VAL A 166 -8.55 -4.38 10.46
N PRO A 167 -9.45 -4.04 9.51
CA PRO A 167 -10.42 -5.00 8.96
C PRO A 167 -9.79 -6.16 8.17
N GLY A 168 -8.65 -5.87 7.52
CA GLY A 168 -7.87 -6.81 6.75
C GLY A 168 -6.68 -6.15 6.06
N ILE A 169 -5.95 -6.94 5.30
CA ILE A 169 -4.73 -6.49 4.62
C ILE A 169 -4.82 -6.69 3.11
N VAL A 170 -4.27 -5.72 2.39
CA VAL A 170 -3.91 -5.79 0.97
C VAL A 170 -2.39 -5.86 0.91
N VAL A 171 -1.83 -6.76 0.11
CA VAL A 171 -0.37 -6.98 0.06
C VAL A 171 0.13 -6.75 -1.36
N LEU A 172 1.00 -5.75 -1.52
CA LEU A 172 1.72 -5.49 -2.76
C LEU A 172 3.19 -5.84 -2.58
N ARG A 173 3.80 -6.51 -3.56
CA ARG A 173 5.23 -6.83 -3.55
C ARG A 173 5.95 -5.99 -4.61
N PRO A 174 6.90 -5.11 -4.24
CA PRO A 174 7.65 -4.34 -5.22
C PRO A 174 8.32 -5.26 -6.25
N ARG A 175 8.32 -4.82 -7.52
CA ARG A 175 8.98 -5.53 -8.60
C ARG A 175 10.48 -5.29 -8.49
N SER A 176 11.28 -6.34 -8.60
CA SER A 176 12.73 -6.20 -8.70
C SER A 176 13.09 -5.28 -9.86
N ALA A 177 14.04 -4.36 -9.62
CA ALA A 177 14.72 -3.60 -10.68
C ALA A 177 15.62 -4.52 -11.52
#